data_AF-A0ABD3UXM0-F1
#
_entry.id   AF-A0ABD3UXM0-F1
#
_cell.length_a   1.000
_cell.length_b   1.000
_cell.length_c   1.000
_cell.angle_alpha   90.00
_cell.angle_beta   90.00
_cell.angle_gamma   90.00
#
_symmetry.space_group_name_H-M   'P 1'
#
loop_
_entity.id
_entity.type
_entity.pdbx_description
1 polymer ?
#
loop_
_entity_poly.entity_id
_entity_poly.type
_entity_poly.pdbx_seq_one_letter_code
_entity_poly.pdbx_strand_id
1 'polypeptide(L)'
;MKSLGNYALQMVFLELTGFRFPFAHFITRQAQASELYTLFWGAVDKLSVYGFTTAYVNMDGAQSNRSFMHMHGIKLSSTNLHVTSPVNPGQTVIFTMDYSHVIKKIRNNIMKSGIKRGRTRNLELPDKNNIQWQMWVDAFNWDKTSPLQIHRALTQVHVYPNAMEKMRNHLAEEVLNDDMLNLMTQYQASLSGSIDLLKMIQNFHDQRPISQANDMRLHENMEILHWFKRWEETIAISDDTSTAKSKKLLSRQCIEDLYACILGFDQLCRKAISMSWHITPAQINSDVVENEFCQQRATYNGPNSHPNALQYRRNLNNIILGQSSLSRKGNAATKRANATSYAFNNPQPLRKKTRKSIHSQITELKPIRL
;
A
#
# COMPACT_ATOMS: atom_id res chain seq x y z
N MET A 1 19.05 18.97 -23.62
CA MET A 1 19.55 19.03 -22.23
C MET A 1 19.39 17.63 -21.63
N LYS A 2 20.47 16.92 -21.27
CA LYS A 2 20.37 15.55 -20.71
C LYS A 2 19.95 15.64 -19.24
N SER A 3 18.85 15.01 -18.83
CA SER A 3 18.44 14.98 -17.42
C SER A 3 19.39 14.06 -16.61
N LEU A 4 19.70 14.50 -15.39
CA LEU A 4 20.53 13.73 -14.43
C LEU A 4 19.77 12.48 -13.93
N GLY A 5 18.45 12.58 -13.83
CA GLY A 5 17.51 11.51 -13.49
C GLY A 5 16.08 12.03 -13.52
N ASN A 6 15.11 11.12 -13.58
CA ASN A 6 13.68 11.41 -13.69
C ASN A 6 12.89 10.91 -12.46
N TYR A 7 13.49 10.04 -11.63
CA TYR A 7 12.85 9.43 -10.47
C TYR A 7 13.80 9.47 -9.27
N ALA A 8 13.21 9.52 -8.07
CA ALA A 8 13.92 9.28 -6.81
C ALA A 8 13.52 7.89 -6.29
N LEU A 9 14.48 6.97 -6.21
CA LEU A 9 14.33 5.73 -5.48
C LEU A 9 14.56 6.03 -3.99
N GLN A 10 13.55 5.81 -3.15
CA GLN A 10 13.61 6.06 -1.71
C GLN A 10 13.48 4.74 -0.96
N MET A 11 14.38 4.50 -0.01
CA MET A 11 14.29 3.39 0.93
C MET A 11 14.05 3.94 2.34
N VAL A 12 13.09 3.34 3.03
CA VAL A 12 12.70 3.69 4.40
C VAL A 12 12.73 2.44 5.24
N PHE A 13 13.35 2.52 6.40
CA PHE A 13 13.29 1.47 7.39
C PHE A 13 12.00 1.64 8.17
N LEU A 14 11.27 0.55 8.39
CA LEU A 14 10.06 0.50 9.20
C LEU A 14 10.17 -0.70 10.15
N GLU A 15 10.27 -0.41 11.43
CA GLU A 15 10.21 -1.40 12.49
C GLU A 15 8.78 -1.88 12.70
N LEU A 16 8.61 -3.12 13.19
CA LEU A 16 7.31 -3.73 13.49
C LEU A 16 6.53 -2.99 14.60
N THR A 17 7.18 -2.12 15.37
CA THR A 17 6.56 -1.28 16.41
C THR A 17 6.16 0.11 15.89
N GLY A 18 6.52 0.45 14.65
CA GLY A 18 6.21 1.72 13.99
C GLY A 18 7.35 2.76 13.99
N PHE A 19 8.49 2.48 14.64
CA PHE A 19 9.70 3.29 14.42
C PHE A 19 10.10 3.23 12.95
N ARG A 20 10.56 4.35 12.41
CA ARG A 20 10.84 4.48 10.98
C ARG A 20 11.85 5.57 10.74
N PHE A 21 12.58 5.49 9.64
CA PHE A 21 13.43 6.57 9.15
C PHE A 21 13.85 6.33 7.69
N PRO A 22 13.95 7.37 6.86
CA PRO A 22 14.52 7.23 5.54
C PRO A 22 16.04 7.07 5.69
N PHE A 23 16.62 6.09 5.00
CA PHE A 23 18.04 5.76 5.21
C PHE A 23 18.84 5.70 3.92
N ALA A 24 18.20 5.56 2.75
CA ALA A 24 18.87 5.63 1.47
C ALA A 24 17.98 6.25 0.39
N HIS A 25 18.58 7.02 -0.51
CA HIS A 25 17.91 7.56 -1.69
C HIS A 25 18.86 7.62 -2.89
N PHE A 26 18.31 7.44 -4.08
CA PHE A 26 19.08 7.46 -5.34
C PHE A 26 18.29 8.17 -6.43
N ILE A 27 18.94 9.11 -7.13
CA ILE A 27 18.35 9.75 -8.30
C ILE A 27 18.62 8.85 -9.51
N THR A 28 17.56 8.40 -10.17
CA THR A 28 17.63 7.41 -11.25
C THR A 28 16.86 7.89 -12.47
N ARG A 29 17.19 7.39 -13.67
CA ARG A 29 16.38 7.63 -14.88
C ARG A 29 15.16 6.72 -14.95
N GLN A 30 15.29 5.51 -14.42
CA GLN A 30 14.28 4.53 -14.10
C GLN A 30 15.06 3.31 -13.57
N ALA A 31 14.91 2.97 -12.29
CA ALA A 31 15.67 1.89 -11.69
C ALA A 31 15.34 0.55 -12.38
N GLN A 32 16.35 -0.08 -12.97
CA GLN A 32 16.26 -1.42 -13.52
C GLN A 32 16.34 -2.48 -12.41
N ALA A 33 15.87 -3.69 -12.68
CA ALA A 33 15.91 -4.78 -11.71
C ALA A 33 17.32 -5.10 -11.22
N SER A 34 18.32 -5.03 -12.09
CA SER A 34 19.74 -5.23 -11.73
C SER A 34 20.28 -4.12 -10.83
N GLU A 35 19.89 -2.87 -11.07
CA GLU A 35 20.25 -1.74 -10.22
C GLU A 35 19.59 -1.88 -8.84
N LEU A 36 18.30 -2.23 -8.82
CA LEU A 36 17.59 -2.54 -7.57
C LEU A 36 18.27 -3.67 -6.81
N TYR A 37 18.75 -4.71 -7.50
CA TYR A 37 19.46 -5.83 -6.88
C TYR A 37 20.69 -5.36 -6.10
N THR A 38 21.58 -4.62 -6.74
CA THR A 38 22.80 -4.13 -6.10
C THR A 38 22.50 -3.12 -4.98
N LEU A 39 21.59 -2.18 -5.23
CA LEU A 39 21.26 -1.13 -4.26
C LEU A 39 20.56 -1.70 -3.02
N PHE A 40 19.62 -2.63 -3.21
CA PHE A 40 18.88 -3.26 -2.13
C PHE A 40 19.79 -4.07 -1.22
N TRP A 41 20.60 -4.97 -1.75
CA TRP A 41 21.47 -5.79 -0.91
C TRP A 41 22.56 -4.96 -0.23
N GLY A 42 23.14 -3.98 -0.93
CA GLY A 42 24.06 -3.03 -0.31
C GLY A 42 23.40 -2.24 0.84
N ALA A 43 22.13 -1.86 0.71
CA ALA A 43 21.35 -1.22 1.76
C ALA A 43 21.08 -2.16 2.96
N VAL A 44 20.66 -3.40 2.71
CA VAL A 44 20.40 -4.41 3.74
C VAL A 44 21.67 -4.75 4.53
N ASP A 45 22.78 -4.98 3.84
CA ASP A 45 24.05 -5.30 4.50
C ASP A 45 24.55 -4.11 5.34
N LYS A 46 24.35 -2.87 4.88
CA LYS A 46 24.68 -1.67 5.68
C LYS A 46 23.80 -1.54 6.91
N LEU A 47 22.50 -1.79 6.82
CA LEU A 47 21.62 -1.82 8.00
C LEU A 47 22.10 -2.84 9.04
N SER A 48 22.54 -4.02 8.59
CA SER A 48 23.11 -5.06 9.45
C SER A 48 24.37 -4.59 10.18
N VAL A 49 25.28 -3.87 9.50
CA VAL A 49 26.48 -3.27 10.13
C VAL A 49 26.12 -2.29 11.26
N TYR A 50 24.99 -1.59 11.15
CA TYR A 50 24.49 -0.68 12.19
C TYR A 50 23.60 -1.38 13.24
N GLY A 51 23.53 -2.71 13.24
CA GLY A 51 22.78 -3.49 14.23
C GLY A 51 21.28 -3.65 13.95
N PHE A 52 20.81 -3.26 12.76
CA PHE A 52 19.41 -3.47 12.35
C PHE A 52 19.23 -4.82 11.67
N THR A 53 18.14 -5.51 12.00
CA THR A 53 17.73 -6.75 11.34
C THR A 53 16.66 -6.45 10.29
N THR A 54 16.94 -6.79 9.03
CA THR A 54 15.94 -6.63 7.95
C THR A 54 15.12 -7.91 7.81
N ALA A 55 13.90 -7.95 8.34
CA ALA A 55 13.05 -9.14 8.26
C ALA A 55 12.35 -9.30 6.90
N TYR A 56 11.94 -8.18 6.28
CA TYR A 56 11.16 -8.17 5.05
C TYR A 56 11.47 -6.94 4.17
N VAL A 57 11.02 -7.00 2.92
CA VAL A 57 10.89 -5.86 2.02
C VAL A 57 9.46 -5.82 1.50
N ASN A 58 8.83 -4.64 1.57
CA ASN A 58 7.52 -4.40 1.00
C ASN A 58 7.65 -3.48 -0.22
N MET A 59 7.10 -3.91 -1.35
CA MET A 59 7.26 -3.23 -2.63
C MET A 59 5.93 -2.93 -3.29
N ASP A 60 5.91 -1.90 -4.15
CA ASP A 60 4.80 -1.74 -5.06
C ASP A 60 4.88 -2.76 -6.21
N GLY A 61 3.79 -2.89 -6.96
CA GLY A 61 3.72 -3.80 -8.09
C GLY A 61 4.30 -3.25 -9.41
N ALA A 62 5.30 -2.37 -9.37
CA ALA A 62 5.99 -1.89 -10.57
C ALA A 62 6.74 -3.03 -11.29
N GLN A 63 6.94 -2.89 -12.61
CA GLN A 63 7.58 -3.95 -13.39
C GLN A 63 9.02 -4.23 -12.97
N SER A 64 9.79 -3.19 -12.61
CA SER A 64 11.16 -3.31 -12.10
C SER A 64 11.22 -4.13 -10.81
N ASN A 65 10.26 -3.95 -9.90
CA ASN A 65 10.19 -4.68 -8.63
C ASN A 65 9.83 -6.16 -8.83
N ARG A 66 8.89 -6.46 -9.74
CA ARG A 66 8.63 -7.86 -10.15
C ARG A 66 9.84 -8.52 -10.79
N SER A 67 10.50 -7.83 -11.73
CA SER A 67 11.72 -8.34 -12.35
C SER A 67 12.83 -8.57 -11.32
N PHE A 68 12.97 -7.69 -10.31
CA PHE A 68 13.87 -7.85 -9.19
C PHE A 68 13.52 -9.07 -8.32
N MET A 69 12.24 -9.34 -8.04
CA MET A 69 11.80 -10.61 -7.42
C MET A 69 12.20 -11.83 -8.26
N HIS A 70 11.96 -11.79 -9.57
CA HIS A 70 12.28 -12.90 -10.47
C HIS A 70 13.78 -13.19 -10.54
N MET A 71 14.64 -12.17 -10.38
CA MET A 71 16.09 -12.38 -10.27
C MET A 71 16.49 -13.25 -9.07
N HIS A 72 15.63 -13.34 -8.04
CA HIS A 72 15.83 -14.23 -6.89
C HIS A 72 15.18 -15.61 -7.08
N GLY A 73 14.69 -15.92 -8.28
CA GLY A 73 13.99 -17.17 -8.58
C GLY A 73 12.55 -17.23 -8.08
N ILE A 74 12.02 -16.14 -7.52
CA ILE A 74 10.61 -16.05 -7.12
C ILE A 74 9.73 -15.98 -8.37
N LYS A 75 8.79 -16.91 -8.49
CA LYS A 75 7.83 -17.02 -9.58
C LYS A 75 6.41 -17.14 -9.01
N LEU A 76 5.40 -17.06 -9.87
CA LEU A 76 3.98 -17.22 -9.46
C LEU A 76 3.73 -18.55 -8.72
N SER A 77 4.43 -19.61 -9.10
CA SER A 77 4.34 -20.93 -8.47
C SER A 77 5.14 -21.07 -7.17
N SER A 78 5.89 -20.05 -6.76
CA SER A 78 6.71 -20.10 -5.56
C SER A 78 5.84 -20.18 -4.31
N THR A 79 6.16 -21.12 -3.43
CA THR A 79 5.56 -21.26 -2.09
C THR A 79 6.43 -20.63 -1.01
N ASN A 80 7.62 -20.15 -1.37
CA ASN A 80 8.60 -19.53 -0.47
C ASN A 80 9.08 -18.20 -1.08
N LEU A 81 9.00 -17.12 -0.32
CA LEU A 81 9.42 -15.77 -0.71
C LEU A 81 10.62 -15.28 0.12
N HIS A 82 11.29 -16.18 0.83
CA HIS A 82 12.54 -15.93 1.52
C HIS A 82 13.67 -15.86 0.51
N VAL A 83 14.50 -14.83 0.63
CA VAL A 83 15.73 -14.70 -0.13
C VAL A 83 16.88 -14.36 0.80
N THR A 84 18.06 -14.84 0.47
CA THR A 84 19.26 -14.66 1.29
C THR A 84 20.18 -13.63 0.66
N SER A 85 20.83 -12.82 1.50
CA SER A 85 21.84 -11.87 1.02
C SER A 85 22.96 -12.63 0.30
N PRO A 86 23.37 -12.16 -0.91
CA PRO A 86 24.46 -12.78 -1.64
C PRO A 86 25.82 -12.61 -0.94
N VAL A 87 25.94 -11.66 0.00
CA VAL A 87 27.18 -11.35 0.73
C VAL A 87 27.11 -11.80 2.19
N ASN A 88 25.92 -11.83 2.80
CA ASN A 88 25.71 -12.29 4.16
C ASN A 88 24.69 -13.45 4.21
N PRO A 89 25.13 -14.71 4.10
CA PRO A 89 24.22 -15.87 4.09
C PRO A 89 23.33 -16.02 5.33
N GLY A 90 23.70 -15.42 6.46
CA GLY A 90 22.87 -15.40 7.67
C GLY A 90 21.69 -14.41 7.61
N GLN A 91 21.68 -13.51 6.63
CA GLN A 91 20.66 -12.48 6.46
C GLN A 91 19.61 -12.92 5.42
N THR A 92 18.45 -13.33 5.90
CA THR A 92 17.29 -13.68 5.06
C THR A 92 16.21 -12.61 5.14
N VAL A 93 15.74 -12.16 3.98
CA VAL A 93 14.64 -11.18 3.83
C VAL A 93 13.44 -11.85 3.17
N ILE A 94 12.23 -11.58 3.66
CA ILE A 94 10.97 -12.03 3.04
C ILE A 94 10.45 -10.95 2.11
N PHE A 95 10.10 -11.34 0.89
CA PHE A 95 9.50 -10.43 -0.08
C PHE A 95 7.98 -10.41 0.09
N THR A 96 7.40 -9.21 0.13
CA THR A 96 5.96 -9.01 0.10
C THR A 96 5.59 -7.81 -0.78
N MET A 97 4.34 -7.79 -1.24
CA MET A 97 3.78 -6.71 -2.05
C MET A 97 2.78 -5.90 -1.24
N ASP A 98 2.70 -4.62 -1.55
CA ASP A 98 1.81 -3.70 -0.86
C ASP A 98 0.33 -4.03 -1.14
N TYR A 99 -0.42 -4.31 -0.06
CA TYR A 99 -1.82 -4.71 -0.15
C TYR A 99 -2.70 -3.61 -0.80
N SER A 100 -2.52 -2.33 -0.45
CA SER A 100 -3.30 -1.23 -1.00
C SER A 100 -3.08 -1.09 -2.51
N HIS A 101 -1.86 -1.34 -2.99
CA HIS A 101 -1.56 -1.42 -4.42
C HIS A 101 -2.19 -2.63 -5.09
N VAL A 102 -2.23 -3.80 -4.43
CA VAL A 102 -2.94 -4.99 -4.92
C VAL A 102 -4.43 -4.72 -5.06
N ILE A 103 -5.09 -4.16 -4.02
CA ILE A 103 -6.51 -3.78 -4.06
C ILE A 103 -6.80 -2.80 -5.19
N LYS A 104 -5.94 -1.78 -5.37
CA LYS A 104 -6.03 -0.86 -6.51
C LYS A 104 -5.98 -1.59 -7.86
N LYS A 105 -5.11 -2.59 -8.00
CA LYS A 105 -5.01 -3.39 -9.24
C LYS A 105 -6.20 -4.29 -9.45
N ILE A 106 -6.75 -4.89 -8.40
CA ILE A 106 -7.98 -5.67 -8.44
C ILE A 106 -9.12 -4.78 -8.95
N ARG A 107 -9.37 -3.64 -8.29
CA ARG A 107 -10.36 -2.64 -8.70
C ARG A 107 -10.20 -2.25 -10.17
N ASN A 108 -8.97 -1.93 -10.60
CA ASN A 108 -8.71 -1.57 -11.99
C ASN A 108 -8.93 -2.72 -13.00
N ASN A 109 -8.79 -3.98 -12.60
CA ASN A 109 -9.12 -5.15 -13.43
C ASN A 109 -10.63 -5.34 -13.53
N ILE A 110 -11.37 -5.21 -12.42
CA ILE A 110 -12.85 -5.25 -12.40
C ILE A 110 -13.41 -4.13 -13.29
N MET A 111 -12.86 -2.91 -13.17
CA MET A 111 -13.22 -1.79 -14.04
C MET A 111 -13.03 -2.09 -15.54
N LYS A 112 -12.05 -2.92 -15.89
CA LYS A 112 -11.82 -3.34 -17.29
C LYS A 112 -12.76 -4.47 -17.73
N SER A 113 -13.49 -5.07 -16.79
CA SER A 113 -14.41 -6.18 -17.02
C SER A 113 -15.78 -5.72 -17.49
N GLY A 114 -16.26 -6.29 -18.59
CA GLY A 114 -17.63 -6.15 -19.08
C GLY A 114 -17.76 -6.44 -20.57
N ILE A 115 -19.01 -6.45 -21.04
CA ILE A 115 -19.36 -6.78 -22.44
C ILE A 115 -19.44 -5.57 -23.39
N LYS A 116 -19.46 -4.35 -22.83
CA LYS A 116 -19.56 -3.10 -23.61
C LYS A 116 -18.26 -2.79 -24.36
N ARG A 117 -18.37 -2.06 -25.47
CA ARG A 117 -17.22 -1.59 -26.27
C ARG A 117 -16.21 -0.84 -25.40
N GLY A 118 -14.93 -1.17 -25.54
CA GLY A 118 -13.82 -0.57 -24.77
C GLY A 118 -13.44 -1.32 -23.48
N ARG A 119 -14.19 -2.35 -23.08
CA ARG A 119 -13.78 -3.28 -22.03
C ARG A 119 -12.78 -4.29 -22.58
N THR A 120 -11.73 -4.57 -21.82
CA THR A 120 -10.63 -5.46 -22.26
C THR A 120 -10.63 -6.80 -21.54
N ARG A 121 -11.55 -7.00 -20.58
CA ARG A 121 -11.71 -8.21 -19.78
C ARG A 121 -13.18 -8.59 -19.69
N ASN A 122 -13.46 -9.84 -19.35
CA ASN A 122 -14.76 -10.33 -18.91
C ASN A 122 -14.50 -11.42 -17.87
N LEU A 123 -14.30 -10.99 -16.63
CA LEU A 123 -13.94 -11.87 -15.51
C LEU A 123 -15.06 -12.90 -15.30
N GLU A 124 -14.74 -14.18 -15.45
CA GLU A 124 -15.70 -15.30 -15.38
C GLU A 124 -15.30 -16.19 -14.21
N LEU A 125 -16.18 -16.33 -13.24
CA LEU A 125 -16.01 -17.17 -12.05
C LEU A 125 -16.16 -18.66 -12.37
N PRO A 126 -15.73 -19.56 -11.45
CA PRO A 126 -15.87 -21.00 -11.65
C PRO A 126 -17.31 -21.48 -11.91
N ASP A 127 -18.29 -20.80 -11.35
CA ASP A 127 -19.73 -21.07 -11.50
C ASP A 127 -20.35 -20.44 -12.78
N LYS A 128 -19.50 -19.94 -13.69
CA LYS A 128 -19.88 -19.23 -14.94
C LYS A 128 -20.53 -17.87 -14.75
N ASN A 129 -20.64 -17.37 -13.52
CA ASN A 129 -21.05 -16.00 -13.30
C ASN A 129 -19.94 -15.03 -13.70
N ASN A 130 -20.31 -13.83 -14.16
CA ASN A 130 -19.34 -12.82 -14.57
C ASN A 130 -19.24 -11.70 -13.53
N ILE A 131 -18.02 -11.27 -13.20
CA ILE A 131 -17.77 -10.05 -12.43
C ILE A 131 -17.60 -8.91 -13.41
N GLN A 132 -18.54 -7.96 -13.42
CA GLN A 132 -18.52 -6.80 -14.32
C GLN A 132 -18.58 -5.49 -13.54
N TRP A 133 -17.88 -4.46 -14.02
CA TRP A 133 -17.94 -3.13 -13.37
C TRP A 133 -19.36 -2.55 -13.34
N GLN A 134 -20.21 -2.95 -14.28
CA GLN A 134 -21.59 -2.51 -14.32
C GLN A 134 -22.36 -2.87 -13.03
N MET A 135 -22.01 -3.99 -12.37
CA MET A 135 -22.60 -4.38 -11.08
C MET A 135 -22.35 -3.32 -9.98
N TRP A 136 -21.15 -2.73 -9.93
CA TRP A 136 -20.84 -1.64 -9.00
C TRP A 136 -21.59 -0.37 -9.35
N VAL A 137 -21.68 -0.06 -10.65
CA VAL A 137 -22.41 1.10 -11.15
C VAL A 137 -23.90 1.02 -10.79
N ASP A 138 -24.51 -0.14 -11.01
CA ASP A 138 -25.93 -0.35 -10.79
C ASP A 138 -26.28 -0.32 -9.30
N ALA A 139 -25.47 -1.00 -8.45
CA ALA A 139 -25.63 -0.95 -7.00
C ALA A 139 -25.48 0.48 -6.44
N PHE A 140 -24.50 1.24 -6.93
CA PHE A 140 -24.32 2.64 -6.53
C PHE A 140 -25.50 3.53 -6.94
N ASN A 141 -25.98 3.39 -8.18
CA ASN A 141 -27.13 4.17 -8.64
C ASN A 141 -28.39 3.82 -7.86
N TRP A 142 -28.59 2.54 -7.53
CA TRP A 142 -29.67 2.11 -6.65
C TRP A 142 -29.58 2.73 -5.25
N ASP A 143 -28.40 2.71 -4.62
CA ASP A 143 -28.17 3.33 -3.30
C ASP A 143 -28.41 4.85 -3.32
N LYS A 144 -28.21 5.51 -4.47
CA LYS A 144 -28.50 6.94 -4.66
C LYS A 144 -30.00 7.25 -4.69
N THR A 145 -30.85 6.27 -5.00
CA THR A 145 -32.32 6.43 -4.91
C THR A 145 -32.84 6.27 -3.49
N SER A 146 -32.07 5.65 -2.59
CA SER A 146 -32.47 5.46 -1.20
C SER A 146 -32.28 6.76 -0.39
N PRO A 147 -33.26 7.17 0.45
CA PRO A 147 -33.11 8.30 1.36
C PRO A 147 -32.04 8.02 2.44
N LEU A 148 -31.80 6.75 2.76
CA LEU A 148 -30.77 6.29 3.70
C LEU A 148 -29.77 5.42 2.95
N GLN A 149 -28.68 6.04 2.54
CA GLN A 149 -27.62 5.36 1.79
C GLN A 149 -26.93 4.33 2.67
N ILE A 150 -26.76 3.12 2.14
CA ILE A 150 -26.01 2.03 2.77
C ILE A 150 -24.53 2.38 2.76
N HIS A 151 -23.99 2.83 1.62
CA HIS A 151 -22.57 3.14 1.49
C HIS A 151 -22.33 4.66 1.34
N ARG A 152 -22.34 5.36 2.48
CA ARG A 152 -22.27 6.84 2.54
C ARG A 152 -20.97 7.45 2.02
N ALA A 153 -19.86 6.71 2.09
CA ALA A 153 -18.57 7.17 1.59
C ALA A 153 -18.46 7.09 0.06
N LEU A 154 -19.29 6.27 -0.58
CA LEU A 154 -19.25 6.05 -2.02
C LEU A 154 -19.79 7.27 -2.78
N THR A 155 -18.96 7.78 -3.70
CA THR A 155 -19.25 8.97 -4.50
C THR A 155 -19.02 8.71 -5.99
N GLN A 156 -19.41 9.67 -6.84
CA GLN A 156 -19.21 9.59 -8.29
C GLN A 156 -17.74 9.33 -8.68
N VAL A 157 -16.79 9.88 -7.92
CA VAL A 157 -15.33 9.70 -8.14
C VAL A 157 -14.89 8.24 -7.92
N HIS A 158 -15.62 7.47 -7.13
CA HIS A 158 -15.33 6.05 -6.91
C HIS A 158 -15.76 5.19 -8.10
N VAL A 159 -16.94 5.50 -8.66
CA VAL A 159 -17.58 4.69 -9.71
C VAL A 159 -17.15 5.11 -11.12
N TYR A 160 -16.85 6.40 -11.29
CA TYR A 160 -16.41 7.00 -12.55
C TYR A 160 -15.05 7.72 -12.41
N PRO A 161 -13.99 7.05 -11.93
CA PRO A 161 -12.71 7.71 -11.70
C PRO A 161 -12.03 8.07 -13.02
N ASN A 162 -11.49 9.28 -13.10
CA ASN A 162 -10.57 9.69 -14.14
C ASN A 162 -9.19 9.00 -13.99
N ALA A 163 -8.26 9.29 -14.91
CA ALA A 163 -6.94 8.67 -14.92
C ALA A 163 -6.15 8.89 -13.62
N MET A 164 -6.26 10.08 -13.01
CA MET A 164 -5.58 10.40 -11.76
C MET A 164 -6.25 9.76 -10.55
N GLU A 165 -7.59 9.69 -10.55
CA GLU A 165 -8.37 9.08 -9.46
C GLU A 165 -8.18 7.56 -9.38
N LYS A 166 -7.98 6.89 -10.52
CA LYS A 166 -7.62 5.46 -10.57
C LYS A 166 -6.31 5.13 -9.83
N MET A 167 -5.46 6.12 -9.60
CA MET A 167 -4.19 5.96 -8.90
C MET A 167 -4.34 6.06 -7.37
N ARG A 168 -5.47 6.57 -6.87
CA ARG A 168 -5.72 6.74 -5.43
C ARG A 168 -6.11 5.41 -4.81
N ASN A 169 -5.31 4.96 -3.84
CA ASN A 169 -5.51 3.69 -3.12
C ASN A 169 -6.80 3.70 -2.28
N HIS A 170 -7.07 4.79 -1.55
CA HIS A 170 -8.27 4.88 -0.71
C HIS A 170 -9.57 4.73 -1.51
N LEU A 171 -9.65 5.30 -2.72
CA LEU A 171 -10.82 5.11 -3.60
C LEU A 171 -10.98 3.65 -4.03
N ALA A 172 -9.90 2.87 -4.10
CA ALA A 172 -9.98 1.45 -4.42
C ALA A 172 -10.51 0.65 -3.23
N GLU A 173 -9.99 0.97 -2.06
CA GLU A 173 -10.33 0.28 -0.82
C GLU A 173 -11.79 0.57 -0.45
N GLU A 174 -12.27 1.80 -0.56
CA GLU A 174 -13.68 2.14 -0.34
C GLU A 174 -14.61 1.42 -1.34
N VAL A 175 -14.20 1.25 -2.60
CA VAL A 175 -14.97 0.49 -3.62
C VAL A 175 -14.99 -1.02 -3.33
N LEU A 176 -14.07 -1.54 -2.53
CA LEU A 176 -13.87 -2.96 -2.30
C LEU A 176 -13.97 -3.35 -0.82
N ASN A 177 -14.56 -2.51 0.03
CA ASN A 177 -14.71 -2.77 1.46
C ASN A 177 -16.04 -3.46 1.80
N ASP A 178 -16.28 -3.58 3.11
CA ASP A 178 -17.48 -4.22 3.67
C ASP A 178 -18.76 -3.42 3.44
N ASP A 179 -18.69 -2.10 3.41
CA ASP A 179 -19.85 -1.26 3.10
C ASP A 179 -20.31 -1.53 1.66
N MET A 180 -19.37 -1.69 0.72
CA MET A 180 -19.70 -2.11 -0.64
C MET A 180 -20.25 -3.53 -0.67
N LEU A 181 -19.66 -4.47 0.08
CA LEU A 181 -20.19 -5.83 0.19
C LEU A 181 -21.65 -5.84 0.69
N ASN A 182 -21.93 -5.07 1.73
CA ASN A 182 -23.27 -4.93 2.30
C ASN A 182 -24.23 -4.31 1.28
N LEU A 183 -23.81 -3.23 0.62
CA LEU A 183 -24.59 -2.61 -0.46
C LEU A 183 -24.91 -3.61 -1.58
N MET A 184 -23.91 -4.36 -2.05
CA MET A 184 -24.10 -5.36 -3.10
C MET A 184 -25.05 -6.48 -2.67
N THR A 185 -24.93 -6.95 -1.43
CA THR A 185 -25.79 -8.01 -0.89
C THR A 185 -27.26 -7.56 -0.82
N GLN A 186 -27.49 -6.32 -0.41
CA GLN A 186 -28.83 -5.73 -0.31
C GLN A 186 -29.43 -5.41 -1.69
N TYR A 187 -28.59 -4.99 -2.63
CA TYR A 187 -29.01 -4.74 -4.02
C TYR A 187 -29.37 -6.05 -4.74
N GLN A 188 -28.54 -7.08 -4.63
CA GLN A 188 -28.76 -8.36 -5.28
C GLN A 188 -28.03 -9.51 -4.56
N ALA A 189 -28.79 -10.40 -3.93
CA ALA A 189 -28.27 -11.53 -3.14
C ALA A 189 -27.39 -12.54 -3.92
N SER A 190 -27.43 -12.52 -5.26
CA SER A 190 -26.71 -13.47 -6.13
C SER A 190 -25.27 -13.10 -6.46
N LEU A 191 -24.68 -12.10 -5.80
CA LEU A 191 -23.31 -11.62 -6.03
C LEU A 191 -22.22 -12.46 -5.32
N SER A 192 -22.48 -13.75 -5.08
CA SER A 192 -21.72 -14.65 -4.20
C SER A 192 -20.21 -14.69 -4.46
N GLY A 193 -19.75 -14.66 -5.72
CA GLY A 193 -18.31 -14.71 -6.02
C GLY A 193 -17.55 -13.39 -5.85
N SER A 194 -18.24 -12.26 -5.65
CA SER A 194 -17.59 -10.98 -5.30
C SER A 194 -17.29 -10.89 -3.81
N ILE A 195 -17.91 -11.75 -2.98
CA ILE A 195 -17.85 -11.67 -1.52
C ILE A 195 -16.46 -12.01 -0.99
N ASP A 196 -15.82 -13.04 -1.53
CA ASP A 196 -14.49 -13.48 -1.06
C ASP A 196 -13.38 -12.50 -1.46
N LEU A 197 -13.61 -11.71 -2.51
CA LEU A 197 -12.69 -10.65 -2.93
C LEU A 197 -12.61 -9.48 -1.93
N LEU A 198 -13.71 -9.21 -1.22
CA LEU A 198 -13.87 -8.02 -0.36
C LEU A 198 -13.35 -8.26 1.07
N LYS A 199 -13.30 -9.52 1.52
CA LYS A 199 -12.82 -9.90 2.87
C LYS A 199 -11.35 -9.60 3.12
N MET A 200 -10.51 -9.53 2.08
CA MET A 200 -9.07 -9.30 2.22
C MET A 200 -8.74 -7.96 2.89
N ILE A 201 -9.53 -6.92 2.65
CA ILE A 201 -9.22 -5.55 3.12
C ILE A 201 -9.28 -5.44 4.64
N GLN A 202 -10.25 -6.10 5.28
CA GLN A 202 -10.42 -6.08 6.73
C GLN A 202 -9.14 -6.52 7.45
N ASN A 203 -8.57 -7.64 7.01
CA ASN A 203 -7.42 -8.24 7.66
C ASN A 203 -6.17 -7.36 7.60
N PHE A 204 -5.94 -6.70 6.46
CA PHE A 204 -4.81 -5.78 6.30
C PHE A 204 -5.04 -4.40 6.93
N HIS A 205 -6.28 -4.05 7.30
CA HIS A 205 -6.58 -2.82 8.05
C HIS A 205 -6.61 -3.03 9.57
N ASP A 206 -6.56 -4.28 10.03
CA ASP A 206 -6.66 -4.59 11.44
C ASP A 206 -5.45 -4.01 12.21
N GLN A 207 -5.76 -3.29 13.28
CA GLN A 207 -4.80 -2.65 14.18
C GLN A 207 -4.37 -3.58 15.31
N ARG A 208 -5.02 -4.74 15.48
CA ARG A 208 -4.67 -5.71 16.51
C ARG A 208 -3.44 -6.50 16.06
N PRO A 209 -2.44 -6.69 16.92
CA PRO A 209 -1.26 -7.48 16.58
C PRO A 209 -1.62 -8.95 16.32
N ILE A 210 -0.92 -9.58 15.39
CA ILE A 210 -0.85 -11.03 15.20
C ILE A 210 0.36 -11.52 15.98
N SER A 211 0.13 -12.38 16.96
CA SER A 211 1.18 -12.95 17.84
C SER A 211 1.13 -14.48 17.92
N GLN A 212 0.17 -15.12 17.24
CA GLN A 212 -0.01 -16.57 17.26
C GLN A 212 -0.18 -17.13 15.85
N ALA A 213 0.33 -18.33 15.62
CA ALA A 213 0.33 -18.96 14.29
C ALA A 213 -1.05 -19.44 13.83
N ASN A 214 -2.00 -19.58 14.77
CA ASN A 214 -3.38 -19.97 14.53
C ASN A 214 -4.34 -18.76 14.48
N ASP A 215 -3.81 -17.55 14.29
CA ASP A 215 -4.65 -16.35 14.13
C ASP A 215 -5.58 -16.52 12.92
N MET A 216 -6.88 -16.30 13.16
CA MET A 216 -7.94 -16.50 12.16
C MET A 216 -7.70 -15.68 10.89
N ARG A 217 -7.11 -14.49 11.01
CA ARG A 217 -6.83 -13.61 9.86
C ARG A 217 -5.82 -14.22 8.90
N LEU A 218 -4.84 -14.98 9.42
CA LEU A 218 -3.88 -15.70 8.58
C LEU A 218 -4.57 -16.84 7.82
N HIS A 219 -5.48 -17.56 8.47
CA HIS A 219 -6.25 -18.62 7.84
C HIS A 219 -7.18 -18.06 6.74
N GLU A 220 -7.92 -17.00 7.02
CA GLU A 220 -8.79 -16.33 6.04
C GLU A 220 -8.01 -15.82 4.83
N ASN A 221 -6.84 -15.21 5.04
CA ASN A 221 -5.98 -14.77 3.95
C ASN A 221 -5.55 -15.95 3.05
N MET A 222 -5.21 -17.10 3.65
CA MET A 222 -4.86 -18.31 2.89
C MET A 222 -6.05 -18.91 2.16
N GLU A 223 -7.25 -18.88 2.73
CA GLU A 223 -8.48 -19.30 2.03
C GLU A 223 -8.77 -18.42 0.82
N ILE A 224 -8.58 -17.10 0.93
CA ILE A 224 -8.66 -16.17 -0.20
C ILE A 224 -7.64 -16.55 -1.27
N LEU A 225 -6.39 -16.81 -0.89
CA LEU A 225 -5.35 -17.25 -1.83
C LEU A 225 -5.72 -18.55 -2.55
N HIS A 226 -6.25 -19.54 -1.82
CA HIS A 226 -6.71 -20.81 -2.39
C HIS A 226 -7.89 -20.63 -3.34
N TRP A 227 -8.82 -19.72 -3.01
CA TRP A 227 -9.94 -19.37 -3.88
C TRP A 227 -9.44 -18.82 -5.22
N PHE A 228 -8.47 -17.90 -5.21
CA PHE A 228 -7.87 -17.36 -6.45
C PHE A 228 -7.16 -18.44 -7.28
N LYS A 229 -6.42 -19.35 -6.63
CA LYS A 229 -5.76 -20.47 -7.32
C LYS A 229 -6.77 -21.39 -7.99
N ARG A 230 -7.84 -21.76 -7.27
CA ARG A 230 -8.93 -22.57 -7.82
C ARG A 230 -9.61 -21.88 -8.99
N TRP A 231 -9.77 -20.56 -8.92
CA TRP A 231 -10.31 -19.78 -10.03
C TRP A 231 -9.41 -19.88 -11.27
N GLU A 232 -8.10 -19.68 -11.13
CA GLU A 232 -7.14 -19.86 -12.24
C GLU A 232 -7.17 -21.28 -12.82
N GLU A 233 -7.15 -22.30 -11.96
CA GLU A 233 -7.20 -23.72 -12.35
C GLU A 233 -8.46 -24.05 -13.16
N THR A 234 -9.61 -23.54 -12.71
CA THR A 234 -10.90 -23.77 -13.39
C THR A 234 -10.88 -23.18 -14.81
N ILE A 235 -10.35 -21.97 -14.96
CA ILE A 235 -10.24 -21.33 -16.28
C ILE A 235 -9.15 -22.00 -17.13
N ALA A 236 -8.07 -22.49 -16.52
CA ALA A 236 -6.98 -23.17 -17.24
C ALA A 236 -7.45 -24.43 -17.97
N ILE A 237 -8.40 -25.17 -17.39
CA ILE A 237 -8.94 -26.44 -17.93
C ILE A 237 -9.99 -26.22 -19.04
N SER A 238 -10.55 -25.01 -19.16
CA SER A 238 -11.54 -24.72 -20.22
C SER A 238 -10.97 -24.89 -21.65
N ASP A 239 -11.83 -25.15 -22.64
CA ASP A 239 -11.42 -25.28 -24.06
C ASP A 239 -11.08 -23.95 -24.74
N ASP A 240 -11.11 -22.85 -23.99
CA ASP A 240 -10.84 -21.51 -24.51
C ASP A 240 -9.39 -21.34 -24.98
N THR A 241 -9.20 -20.48 -25.97
CA THR A 241 -7.85 -20.03 -26.37
C THR A 241 -7.14 -19.33 -25.21
N SER A 242 -5.81 -19.36 -25.19
CA SER A 242 -5.00 -18.66 -24.17
C SER A 242 -5.39 -17.17 -24.02
N THR A 243 -5.68 -16.51 -25.15
CA THR A 243 -6.13 -15.10 -25.15
C THR A 243 -7.49 -14.94 -24.49
N ALA A 244 -8.45 -15.83 -24.77
CA ALA A 244 -9.77 -15.80 -24.15
C ALA A 244 -9.68 -16.10 -22.64
N LYS A 245 -8.94 -17.14 -22.23
CA LYS A 245 -8.64 -17.45 -20.83
C LYS A 245 -8.06 -16.24 -20.08
N SER A 246 -7.10 -15.54 -20.69
CA SER A 246 -6.47 -14.37 -20.08
C SER A 246 -7.42 -13.20 -19.81
N LYS A 247 -8.55 -13.11 -20.52
CA LYS A 247 -9.59 -12.09 -20.32
C LYS A 247 -10.59 -12.48 -19.23
N LYS A 248 -10.70 -13.78 -18.91
CA LYS A 248 -11.57 -14.35 -17.86
C LYS A 248 -10.98 -14.22 -16.45
N LEU A 249 -9.69 -13.96 -16.35
CA LEU A 249 -8.97 -13.80 -15.08
C LEU A 249 -8.53 -12.36 -14.86
N LEU A 250 -8.09 -12.06 -13.63
CA LEU A 250 -7.30 -10.87 -13.36
C LEU A 250 -6.04 -10.88 -14.23
N SER A 251 -5.46 -9.70 -14.51
CA SER A 251 -4.17 -9.65 -15.21
C SER A 251 -3.13 -10.48 -14.47
N ARG A 252 -2.29 -11.22 -15.18
CA ARG A 252 -1.20 -12.04 -14.60
C ARG A 252 -0.38 -11.27 -13.56
N GLN A 253 0.00 -10.03 -13.89
CA GLN A 253 0.71 -9.12 -12.98
C GLN A 253 -0.03 -8.85 -11.65
N CYS A 254 -1.37 -8.77 -11.67
CA CYS A 254 -2.18 -8.58 -10.48
C CYS A 254 -2.23 -9.85 -9.63
N ILE A 255 -2.29 -11.02 -10.27
CA ILE A 255 -2.29 -12.32 -9.59
C ILE A 255 -0.92 -12.56 -8.94
N GLU A 256 0.16 -12.31 -9.66
CA GLU A 256 1.53 -12.40 -9.14
C GLU A 256 1.71 -11.52 -7.89
N ASP A 257 1.27 -10.26 -7.95
CA ASP A 257 1.38 -9.35 -6.81
C ASP A 257 0.48 -9.78 -5.64
N LEU A 258 -0.73 -10.28 -5.92
CA LEU A 258 -1.65 -10.79 -4.91
C LEU A 258 -1.06 -11.99 -4.17
N TYR A 259 -0.49 -12.95 -4.90
CA TYR A 259 0.11 -14.14 -4.29
C TYR A 259 1.30 -13.76 -3.44
N ALA A 260 2.16 -12.87 -3.94
CA ALA A 260 3.30 -12.37 -3.19
C ALA A 260 2.87 -11.58 -1.93
N CYS A 261 1.79 -10.80 -2.01
CA CYS A 261 1.23 -10.07 -0.88
C CYS A 261 0.77 -11.02 0.24
N ILE A 262 -0.12 -11.98 -0.09
CA ILE A 262 -0.70 -12.88 0.92
C ILE A 262 0.36 -13.83 1.49
N LEU A 263 1.10 -14.50 0.61
CA LEU A 263 2.10 -15.49 1.02
C LEU A 263 3.28 -14.85 1.75
N GLY A 264 3.74 -13.69 1.29
CA GLY A 264 4.82 -12.95 1.93
C GLY A 264 4.43 -12.44 3.31
N PHE A 265 3.18 -11.96 3.45
CA PHE A 265 2.65 -11.56 4.75
C PHE A 265 2.53 -12.75 5.71
N ASP A 266 1.98 -13.90 5.28
CA ASP A 266 1.89 -15.10 6.12
C ASP A 266 3.28 -15.57 6.60
N GLN A 267 4.25 -15.66 5.69
CA GLN A 267 5.64 -16.04 6.02
C GLN A 267 6.29 -15.05 7.00
N LEU A 268 6.04 -13.76 6.80
CA LEU A 268 6.54 -12.72 7.68
C LEU A 268 5.94 -12.85 9.09
N CYS A 269 4.62 -13.08 9.21
CA CYS A 269 3.96 -13.34 10.48
C CYS A 269 4.54 -14.59 11.17
N ARG A 270 4.69 -15.70 10.45
CA ARG A 270 5.27 -16.94 11.00
C ARG A 270 6.70 -16.74 11.49
N LYS A 271 7.52 -16.02 10.73
CA LYS A 271 8.89 -15.67 11.13
C LYS A 271 8.88 -14.81 12.39
N ALA A 272 8.06 -13.76 12.43
CA ALA A 272 7.94 -12.90 13.61
C ALA A 272 7.52 -13.70 14.85
N ILE A 273 6.51 -14.56 14.74
CA ILE A 273 6.04 -15.42 15.83
C ILE A 273 7.17 -16.35 16.33
N SER A 274 7.95 -16.95 15.42
CA SER A 274 9.09 -17.79 15.80
C SER A 274 10.19 -17.04 16.58
N MET A 275 10.23 -15.71 16.44
CA MET A 275 11.13 -14.81 17.15
C MET A 275 10.46 -14.14 18.36
N SER A 276 9.26 -14.58 18.74
CA SER A 276 8.43 -13.96 19.79
C SER A 276 8.11 -12.48 19.51
N TRP A 277 8.07 -12.09 18.25
CA TRP A 277 7.61 -10.78 17.78
C TRP A 277 6.14 -10.83 17.39
N HIS A 278 5.54 -9.65 17.27
CA HIS A 278 4.18 -9.49 16.80
C HIS A 278 4.15 -8.53 15.61
N ILE A 279 3.12 -8.67 14.78
CA ILE A 279 2.93 -7.83 13.59
C ILE A 279 1.55 -7.21 13.63
N THR A 280 1.47 -5.90 13.47
CA THR A 280 0.20 -5.21 13.22
C THR A 280 -0.03 -5.15 11.71
N PRO A 281 -1.03 -5.84 11.14
CA PRO A 281 -1.26 -5.89 9.69
C PRO A 281 -1.31 -4.51 9.04
N ALA A 282 -2.02 -3.56 9.67
CA ALA A 282 -2.18 -2.19 9.19
C ALA A 282 -0.88 -1.37 9.11
N GLN A 283 0.22 -1.86 9.67
CA GLN A 283 1.54 -1.22 9.56
C GLN A 283 2.37 -1.77 8.39
N ILE A 284 2.04 -2.94 7.86
CA ILE A 284 2.79 -3.59 6.77
C ILE A 284 2.27 -3.08 5.43
N ASN A 285 2.68 -1.86 5.09
CA ASN A 285 2.39 -1.20 3.81
C ASN A 285 3.47 -0.17 3.45
N SER A 286 3.33 0.45 2.28
CA SER A 286 4.23 1.47 1.75
C SER A 286 3.76 2.90 2.01
N ASP A 287 2.69 3.10 2.80
CA ASP A 287 2.19 4.44 3.15
C ASP A 287 3.29 5.28 3.82
N VAL A 288 4.23 4.65 4.54
CA VAL A 288 5.39 5.33 5.11
C VAL A 288 6.26 6.02 4.05
N VAL A 289 6.52 5.35 2.92
CA VAL A 289 7.33 5.91 1.82
C VAL A 289 6.52 6.95 1.05
N GLU A 290 5.23 6.72 0.84
CA GLU A 290 4.35 7.70 0.22
C GLU A 290 4.23 8.98 1.06
N ASN A 291 4.18 8.84 2.38
CA ASN A 291 4.19 9.96 3.31
C ASN A 291 5.50 10.74 3.24
N GLU A 292 6.64 10.06 3.10
CA GLU A 292 7.94 10.70 2.85
C GLU A 292 7.87 11.51 1.55
N PHE A 293 7.39 10.94 0.44
CA PHE A 293 7.22 11.70 -0.80
C PHE A 293 6.26 12.88 -0.66
N CYS A 294 5.22 12.77 0.16
CA CYS A 294 4.30 13.87 0.44
C CYS A 294 4.99 15.00 1.22
N GLN A 295 5.85 14.67 2.19
CA GLN A 295 6.68 15.64 2.91
C GLN A 295 7.70 16.29 1.98
N GLN A 296 8.35 15.52 1.10
CA GLN A 296 9.27 16.05 0.08
C GLN A 296 8.60 17.11 -0.82
N ARG A 297 7.33 16.88 -1.19
CA ARG A 297 6.52 17.81 -1.99
C ARG A 297 6.03 19.04 -1.20
N ALA A 298 5.93 18.97 0.12
CA ALA A 298 5.44 20.06 0.98
C ALA A 298 6.54 20.88 1.64
N THR A 299 7.72 20.31 1.86
CA THR A 299 8.83 20.92 2.60
C THR A 299 9.40 22.09 1.81
N TYR A 300 9.19 23.32 2.34
CA TYR A 300 9.85 24.59 1.98
C TYR A 300 10.06 24.93 0.50
N ASN A 301 9.32 24.28 -0.40
CA ASN A 301 9.37 24.54 -1.84
C ASN A 301 8.31 25.58 -2.27
N GLY A 302 7.54 26.15 -1.32
CA GLY A 302 6.43 27.04 -1.61
C GLY A 302 5.39 26.37 -2.54
N PRO A 303 5.02 26.97 -3.68
CA PRO A 303 4.11 26.33 -4.64
C PRO A 303 4.76 25.21 -5.46
N ASN A 304 6.09 25.03 -5.42
CA ASN A 304 6.79 24.02 -6.21
C ASN A 304 6.57 22.61 -5.65
N SER A 305 5.68 21.85 -6.27
CA SER A 305 5.41 20.45 -5.94
C SER A 305 6.39 19.44 -6.56
N HIS A 306 7.39 19.90 -7.32
CA HIS A 306 8.35 19.06 -8.04
C HIS A 306 9.79 19.53 -7.72
N PRO A 307 10.36 19.11 -6.56
CA PRO A 307 11.73 19.46 -6.22
C PRO A 307 12.72 18.85 -7.22
N ASN A 308 13.77 19.58 -7.56
CA ASN A 308 14.92 19.03 -8.28
C ASN A 308 15.77 18.14 -7.36
N ALA A 309 16.75 17.41 -7.93
CA ALA A 309 17.59 16.47 -7.18
C ALA A 309 18.31 17.11 -5.96
N LEU A 310 18.80 18.34 -6.09
CA LEU A 310 19.48 19.05 -5.00
C LEU A 310 18.48 19.45 -3.90
N GLN A 311 17.29 19.90 -4.28
CA GLN A 311 16.20 20.21 -3.35
C GLN A 311 15.73 18.95 -2.61
N TYR A 312 15.55 17.83 -3.31
CA TYR A 312 15.19 16.54 -2.71
C TYR A 312 16.19 16.14 -1.63
N ARG A 313 17.49 16.18 -1.94
CA ARG A 313 18.56 15.86 -0.98
C ARG A 313 18.56 16.78 0.24
N ARG A 314 18.34 18.08 0.06
CA ARG A 314 18.25 19.05 1.17
C ARG A 314 17.00 18.83 2.02
N ASN A 315 15.87 18.58 1.38
CA ASN A 315 14.59 18.34 2.05
C ASN A 315 14.63 17.06 2.88
N LEU A 316 15.30 16.01 2.40
CA LEU A 316 15.46 14.78 3.17
C LEU A 316 16.18 15.01 4.52
N ASN A 317 17.22 15.84 4.54
CA ASN A 317 17.88 16.20 5.80
C ASN A 317 16.91 16.93 6.76
N ASN A 318 16.09 17.85 6.26
CA ASN A 318 15.10 18.55 7.08
C ASN A 318 14.06 17.58 7.66
N ILE A 319 13.63 16.61 6.85
CA ILE A 319 12.67 15.59 7.25
C ILE A 319 13.27 14.66 8.32
N ILE A 320 14.51 14.19 8.15
CA ILE A 320 15.25 13.38 9.14
C ILE A 320 15.40 14.14 10.46
N LEU A 321 15.71 15.44 10.40
CA LEU A 321 15.86 16.31 11.57
C LEU A 321 14.52 16.72 12.22
N GLY A 322 13.40 16.11 11.80
CA GLY A 322 12.10 16.25 12.45
C GLY A 322 11.36 17.55 12.13
N GLN A 323 11.69 18.24 11.04
CA GLN A 323 10.86 19.36 10.56
C GLN A 323 9.55 18.81 10.00
N SER A 324 8.52 18.78 10.83
CA SER A 324 7.18 18.33 10.48
C SER A 324 6.56 19.24 9.42
N SER A 325 6.51 18.79 8.17
CA SER A 325 5.69 19.42 7.13
C SER A 325 4.38 18.64 6.98
N LEU A 326 3.27 19.25 7.43
CA LEU A 326 1.92 18.74 7.18
C LEU A 326 1.57 18.96 5.71
N SER A 327 1.72 17.94 4.87
CA SER A 327 1.31 17.99 3.46
C SER A 327 -0.15 17.62 3.28
N ARG A 328 -0.97 18.54 2.76
CA ARG A 328 -2.34 18.23 2.27
C ARG A 328 -2.36 17.69 0.83
N LYS A 329 -1.20 17.51 0.19
CA LYS A 329 -1.06 17.26 -1.27
C LYS A 329 -0.71 15.81 -1.62
N GLY A 330 -1.19 14.84 -0.83
CA GLY A 330 -0.81 13.43 -0.90
C GLY A 330 -1.98 12.44 -0.88
N ASN A 331 -1.74 11.19 -1.31
CA ASN A 331 -2.74 10.12 -1.27
C ASN A 331 -3.16 9.72 0.16
N ALA A 332 -2.36 10.09 1.17
CA ALA A 332 -2.61 9.82 2.59
C ALA A 332 -3.42 10.92 3.32
N ALA A 333 -3.83 11.99 2.62
CA ALA A 333 -4.21 13.26 3.25
C ALA A 333 -5.56 13.27 4.00
N THR A 334 -6.40 12.24 3.92
CA THR A 334 -7.80 12.40 4.36
C THR A 334 -8.25 11.56 5.56
N LYS A 335 -7.68 10.40 5.89
CA LYS A 335 -8.12 9.62 7.08
C LYS A 335 -7.06 8.70 7.72
N ARG A 336 -5.82 8.68 7.22
CA ARG A 336 -4.74 7.82 7.76
C ARG A 336 -3.66 8.69 8.36
N ALA A 337 -3.16 8.26 9.51
CA ALA A 337 -2.19 8.92 10.39
C ALA A 337 -1.53 10.17 9.77
N ASN A 338 -1.83 11.35 10.34
CA ASN A 338 -1.07 12.58 10.07
C ASN A 338 0.42 12.24 10.01
N ALA A 339 1.17 12.87 9.10
CA ALA A 339 2.62 12.70 9.01
C ALA A 339 3.26 12.91 10.40
N THR A 340 3.47 11.82 11.13
CA THR A 340 4.12 11.84 12.43
C THR A 340 5.61 11.99 12.16
N SER A 341 6.21 13.00 12.79
CA SER A 341 7.65 13.24 12.73
C SER A 341 8.40 11.96 13.07
N TYR A 342 9.54 11.76 12.41
CA TYR A 342 10.47 10.70 12.81
C TYR A 342 10.86 10.91 14.27
N ALA A 343 10.42 10.01 15.14
CA ALA A 343 10.61 10.11 16.58
C ALA A 343 12.03 9.69 16.96
N PHE A 344 13.03 10.46 16.52
CA PHE A 344 14.29 10.56 17.27
C PHE A 344 14.03 11.50 18.45
N ASN A 345 13.12 11.12 19.36
CA ASN A 345 12.88 11.93 20.54
C ASN A 345 14.15 11.91 21.38
N ASN A 346 14.96 12.97 21.26
CA ASN A 346 15.66 13.46 22.42
C ASN A 346 14.61 13.63 23.52
N PRO A 347 14.87 13.19 24.76
CA PRO A 347 13.96 13.45 25.88
C PRO A 347 13.61 14.93 25.82
N GLN A 348 12.30 15.23 25.81
CA GLN A 348 11.86 16.62 25.73
C GLN A 348 12.66 17.43 26.75
N PRO A 349 13.24 18.59 26.38
CA PRO A 349 13.90 19.40 27.37
C PRO A 349 12.89 19.64 28.48
N LEU A 350 13.18 19.10 29.66
CA LEU A 350 12.38 19.30 30.86
C LEU A 350 12.03 20.78 30.89
N ARG A 351 10.73 21.10 30.79
CA ARG A 351 10.26 22.49 30.88
C ARG A 351 10.88 23.08 32.13
N LYS A 352 11.89 23.93 31.98
CA LYS A 352 12.45 24.69 33.08
C LYS A 352 11.28 25.55 33.55
N LYS A 353 10.76 25.28 34.76
CA LYS A 353 9.73 26.11 35.38
C LYS A 353 10.29 27.53 35.47
N THR A 354 9.90 28.38 34.54
CA THR A 354 10.19 29.81 34.61
C THR A 354 9.42 30.35 35.80
N ARG A 355 10.14 30.73 36.87
CA ARG A 355 9.56 31.55 37.93
C ARG A 355 9.07 32.84 37.27
N LYS A 356 7.79 33.17 37.47
CA LYS A 356 7.21 34.43 37.03
C LYS A 356 8.02 35.58 37.65
N SER A 357 8.66 36.38 36.82
CA SER A 357 9.16 37.69 37.20
C SER A 357 7.94 38.59 37.44
N ILE A 358 7.78 39.05 38.68
CA ILE A 358 6.84 40.11 39.04
C ILE A 358 7.44 41.39 38.49
N HIS A 359 6.84 41.93 37.42
CA HIS A 359 7.06 43.31 37.05
C HIS A 359 5.74 44.02 36.78
N SER A 360 5.72 45.24 37.31
CA SER A 360 4.61 46.12 37.58
C SER A 360 3.86 46.59 36.34
N GLN A 361 2.58 46.91 36.60
CA GLN A 361 1.60 47.52 35.72
C GLN A 361 2.14 48.69 34.91
N ILE A 362 1.88 48.68 33.59
CA ILE A 362 1.54 49.88 32.82
C ILE A 362 0.35 49.55 31.90
N THR A 363 -0.56 50.49 31.87
CA THR A 363 -1.97 50.48 31.44
C THR A 363 -2.14 50.65 29.92
N GLU A 364 -3.09 49.88 29.35
CA GLU A 364 -3.98 50.12 28.18
C GLU A 364 -3.37 50.47 26.79
N LEU A 365 -3.86 49.88 25.68
CA LEU A 365 -5.17 50.16 25.06
C LEU A 365 -5.76 48.94 24.32
N LYS A 366 -7.09 48.78 24.42
CA LYS A 366 -7.92 47.85 23.63
C LYS A 366 -8.55 48.58 22.44
N PRO A 367 -8.55 48.00 21.22
CA PRO A 367 -9.57 48.27 20.22
C PRO A 367 -10.60 47.12 20.19
N ILE A 368 -11.87 47.46 20.37
CA ILE A 368 -13.02 46.58 20.18
C ILE A 368 -13.72 46.96 18.87
N ARG A 369 -13.80 45.95 17.98
CA ARG A 369 -14.86 45.51 17.04
C ARG A 369 -15.54 46.49 16.06
N LEU A 370 -15.66 46.01 14.82
CA LEU A 370 -16.84 45.21 14.45
C LEU A 370 -16.44 43.74 14.25
#